data_AF-A0A1Q4A2S9-F1
#
_entry.id   AF-A0A1Q4A2S9-F1
#
_cell.length_a   1.000
_cell.length_b   1.000
_cell.length_c   1.000
_cell.angle_alpha   90.00
_cell.angle_beta   90.00
_cell.angle_gamma   90.00
#
_symmetry.space_group_name_H-M   'P 1'
#
loop_
_entity.id
_entity.type
_entity.pdbx_description
1 polymer ?
#
loop_
_entity_poly.entity_id
_entity_poly.type
_entity_poly.pdbx_seq_one_letter_code
_entity_poly.pdbx_strand_id
1 'polypeptide(L)'
;MADEPEPTHGANTEGATPAVDIRVTRTGGVAGVRRGWSVESPDPAPWRPLVEACPWDDEPDGALTGVDRFAWRIEVLAPEPPRNAELPERALHGPWRELVERVRDEGAPVRPAPRGASDG
;
A
#
# COMPACT_ATOMS: atom_id res chain seq x y z
N MET A 1 -50.59 9.31 1.91
CA MET A 1 -50.55 10.78 1.90
C MET A 1 -50.12 11.19 3.30
N ALA A 2 -48.89 11.54 3.64
CA ALA A 2 -47.58 11.57 2.97
C ALA A 2 -46.67 10.56 3.73
N ASP A 3 -45.76 9.83 3.09
CA ASP A 3 -44.39 10.28 2.80
C ASP A 3 -43.80 11.14 3.93
N GLU A 4 -43.44 10.49 5.04
CA GLU A 4 -42.37 10.97 5.88
C GLU A 4 -41.34 9.83 5.89
N PRO A 5 -40.26 9.90 5.10
CA PRO A 5 -39.16 8.99 5.30
C PRO A 5 -38.58 9.30 6.67
N GLU A 6 -38.83 8.41 7.62
CA GLU A 6 -38.02 8.34 8.84
C GLU A 6 -36.55 8.40 8.39
N PRO A 7 -35.69 9.24 8.99
CA PRO A 7 -34.26 9.05 8.85
C PRO A 7 -33.94 7.74 9.58
N THR A 8 -34.10 6.63 8.87
CA THR A 8 -33.48 5.36 9.18
C THR A 8 -31.98 5.60 9.05
N HIS A 9 -31.35 6.18 10.06
CA HIS A 9 -29.93 5.98 10.28
C HIS A 9 -29.75 4.63 10.99
N GLY A 10 -30.30 3.59 10.37
CA GLY A 10 -29.97 2.21 10.66
C GLY A 10 -28.69 1.85 9.92
N ALA A 11 -27.68 1.43 10.67
CA ALA A 11 -26.57 0.56 10.26
C ALA A 11 -25.77 0.95 9.00
N ASN A 12 -24.55 1.48 9.18
CA ASN A 12 -23.28 0.78 8.88
C ASN A 12 -22.12 1.74 8.56
N THR A 13 -21.09 1.75 9.41
CA THR A 13 -19.71 2.07 8.96
C THR A 13 -19.08 0.80 8.39
N GLU A 14 -19.80 0.13 7.48
CA GLU A 14 -19.45 -1.15 6.88
C GLU A 14 -19.22 -0.89 5.39
N GLY A 15 -17.94 -0.87 4.98
CA GLY A 15 -17.58 -1.09 3.58
C GLY A 15 -17.46 0.13 2.64
N ALA A 16 -17.16 1.34 3.11
CA ALA A 16 -16.62 2.34 2.20
C ALA A 16 -15.20 1.91 1.79
N THR A 17 -15.08 1.09 0.75
CA THR A 17 -13.78 0.68 0.20
C THR A 17 -13.01 1.96 -0.10
N PRO A 18 -11.80 2.16 0.47
CA PRO A 18 -11.04 3.35 0.18
C PRO A 18 -10.77 3.38 -1.33
N ALA A 19 -10.95 4.54 -1.96
CA ALA A 19 -10.69 4.68 -3.40
C ALA A 19 -9.22 4.40 -3.73
N VAL A 20 -8.34 4.56 -2.74
CA VAL A 20 -6.92 4.20 -2.78
C VAL A 20 -6.53 3.47 -1.50
N ASP A 21 -5.93 2.28 -1.63
CA ASP A 21 -5.21 1.59 -0.56
C ASP A 21 -3.86 1.18 -1.14
N ILE A 22 -2.79 1.79 -0.62
CA ILE A 22 -1.41 1.51 -1.02
C ILE A 22 -0.63 1.13 0.23
N ARG A 23 0.08 0.01 0.15
CA ARG A 23 0.89 -0.56 1.23
C ARG A 23 2.31 -0.71 0.74
N VAL A 24 3.24 -0.22 1.55
CA VAL A 24 4.67 -0.31 1.29
C VAL A 24 5.32 -0.99 2.47
N THR A 25 5.97 -2.12 2.23
CA THR A 25 6.73 -2.84 3.24
C THR A 25 8.19 -2.88 2.86
N ARG A 26 9.04 -2.34 3.72
CA ARG A 26 10.49 -2.55 3.65
C ARG A 26 10.89 -3.74 4.51
N THR A 27 11.45 -4.76 3.89
CA THR A 27 11.98 -5.95 4.54
C THR A 27 13.49 -5.97 4.37
N GLY A 28 14.26 -6.01 5.47
CA GLY A 28 15.70 -6.22 5.33
C GLY A 28 16.55 -5.97 6.56
N GLY A 29 17.78 -6.49 6.50
CA GLY A 29 18.80 -6.43 7.55
C GLY A 29 18.96 -7.73 8.35
N VAL A 30 20.16 -7.96 8.85
CA VAL A 30 20.62 -9.14 9.63
C VAL A 30 19.80 -9.37 10.92
N ALA A 31 18.94 -8.42 11.31
CA ALA A 31 18.08 -8.47 12.49
C ALA A 31 16.57 -8.59 12.20
N GLY A 32 16.15 -8.73 10.93
CA GLY A 32 14.74 -9.01 10.59
C GLY A 32 13.74 -7.87 10.86
N VAL A 33 14.20 -6.62 10.96
CA VAL A 33 13.31 -5.47 11.20
C VAL A 33 12.49 -5.19 9.95
N ARG A 34 11.18 -5.44 10.03
CA ARG A 34 10.20 -5.08 9.00
C ARG A 34 9.58 -3.74 9.35
N ARG A 35 9.57 -2.80 8.40
CA ARG A 35 8.81 -1.55 8.54
C ARG A 35 7.78 -1.49 7.43
N GLY A 36 6.52 -1.28 7.81
CA GLY A 36 5.40 -1.12 6.88
C GLY A 36 4.81 0.27 7.00
N TRP A 37 4.29 0.77 5.89
CA TRP A 37 3.50 1.99 5.78
C TRP A 37 2.28 1.70 4.91
N SER A 38 1.15 2.30 5.24
CA SER A 38 -0.03 2.25 4.40
C SER A 38 -0.68 3.61 4.33
N VAL A 39 -1.26 3.90 3.18
CA VAL A 39 -2.09 5.06 2.97
C VAL A 39 -3.43 4.59 2.42
N GLU A 40 -4.49 5.10 3.04
CA GLU A 40 -5.87 4.88 2.64
C GLU A 40 -6.46 6.26 2.34
N SER A 41 -6.87 6.50 1.10
CA SER A 41 -7.40 7.79 0.67
C SER A 41 -8.75 7.61 -0.04
N PRO A 42 -9.75 8.46 0.27
CA PRO A 42 -10.99 8.49 -0.50
C PRO A 42 -10.83 9.17 -1.86
N ASP A 43 -9.72 9.89 -2.11
CA ASP A 43 -9.44 10.54 -3.38
C ASP A 43 -8.28 9.85 -4.12
N PRO A 44 -8.52 9.28 -5.32
CA PRO A 44 -7.50 8.64 -6.13
C PRO A 44 -6.72 9.58 -7.03
N ALA A 45 -7.20 10.82 -7.24
CA ALA A 45 -6.59 11.77 -8.16
C ALA A 45 -5.08 12.03 -7.90
N PRO A 46 -4.59 12.21 -6.65
CA PRO A 46 -3.16 12.44 -6.41
C PRO A 46 -2.30 11.18 -6.50
N TRP A 47 -2.89 9.98 -6.33
CA TRP A 47 -2.16 8.71 -6.27
C TRP A 47 -2.09 7.98 -7.61
N ARG A 48 -3.16 8.05 -8.41
CA ARG A 48 -3.24 7.41 -9.73
C ARG A 48 -2.05 7.70 -10.64
N PRO A 49 -1.62 8.96 -10.86
CA PRO A 49 -0.51 9.23 -11.76
C PRO A 49 0.82 8.65 -11.24
N LEU A 50 1.03 8.59 -9.92
CA LEU A 50 2.24 7.99 -9.33
C LEU A 50 2.27 6.47 -9.52
N VAL A 51 1.12 5.83 -9.30
CA VAL A 51 0.95 4.39 -9.52
C VAL A 51 1.09 4.08 -11.01
N GLU A 52 0.44 4.83 -11.90
CA GLU A 52 0.51 4.60 -13.36
C GLU A 52 1.91 4.85 -13.93
N ALA A 53 2.69 5.74 -13.34
CA ALA A 53 4.09 6.00 -13.74
C ALA A 53 5.06 4.89 -13.33
N CYS A 54 4.71 4.04 -12.35
CA CYS A 54 5.57 2.96 -11.91
C CYS A 54 5.63 1.84 -12.96
N PRO A 55 6.83 1.33 -13.30
CA PRO A 55 6.99 0.25 -14.27
C PRO A 55 6.69 -1.11 -13.60
N TRP A 56 5.40 -1.41 -13.35
CA TRP A 56 4.97 -2.64 -12.68
C TRP A 56 5.31 -3.93 -13.45
N ASP A 57 5.28 -3.86 -14.78
CA ASP A 57 5.54 -4.98 -15.69
C ASP A 57 7.03 -5.13 -16.07
N ASP A 58 7.88 -4.18 -15.65
CA ASP A 58 9.31 -4.20 -15.98
C ASP A 58 10.09 -4.93 -14.87
N GLU A 59 11.10 -5.70 -15.27
CA GLU A 59 11.99 -6.33 -14.29
C GLU A 59 12.85 -5.25 -13.62
N PRO A 60 12.87 -5.16 -12.28
CA PRO A 60 13.64 -4.14 -11.60
C PRO A 60 15.13 -4.27 -11.92
N ASP A 61 15.80 -3.12 -12.12
CA ASP A 61 17.24 -3.04 -12.33
C ASP A 61 18.01 -3.61 -11.13
N GLY A 62 18.37 -4.89 -11.22
CA GLY A 62 19.18 -5.60 -10.25
C GLY A 62 18.47 -6.78 -9.60
N ALA A 63 19.15 -7.92 -9.57
CA ALA A 63 18.62 -9.12 -8.93
C ALA A 63 18.53 -8.95 -7.40
N LEU A 64 17.60 -9.63 -6.73
CA LEU A 64 17.54 -9.75 -5.26
C LEU A 64 18.69 -10.60 -4.68
N THR A 65 19.85 -10.63 -5.35
CA THR A 65 20.98 -11.49 -5.04
C THR A 65 21.89 -10.84 -4.00
N GLY A 66 21.60 -11.10 -2.72
CA GLY A 66 22.54 -11.13 -1.57
C GLY A 66 23.26 -9.84 -1.12
N VAL A 67 23.58 -8.92 -2.04
CA VAL A 67 24.22 -7.64 -1.75
C VAL A 67 23.19 -6.61 -1.29
N ASP A 68 22.01 -6.60 -1.92
CA ASP A 68 20.85 -5.86 -1.46
C ASP A 68 20.17 -6.65 -0.32
N ARG A 69 20.53 -6.29 0.92
CA ARG A 69 19.93 -6.88 2.12
C ARG A 69 18.54 -6.30 2.43
N PHE A 70 18.09 -5.32 1.66
CA PHE A 70 16.82 -4.64 1.80
C PHE A 70 16.00 -4.82 0.51
N ALA A 71 14.79 -5.32 0.68
CA ALA A 71 13.77 -5.43 -0.34
C ALA A 71 12.58 -4.54 0.04
N TRP A 72 11.95 -3.99 -0.98
CA TRP A 72 10.73 -3.21 -0.89
C TRP A 72 9.62 -3.99 -1.58
N ARG A 73 8.48 -4.09 -0.89
CA ARG A 73 7.24 -4.64 -1.43
C ARG A 73 6.22 -3.52 -1.48
N ILE A 74 5.68 -3.27 -2.66
CA ILE A 74 4.68 -2.24 -2.90
C ILE A 74 3.43 -2.94 -3.39
N GLU A 75 2.31 -2.71 -2.71
CA GLU A 75 1.02 -3.34 -2.97
C GLU A 75 -0.03 -2.25 -3.07
N VAL A 76 -0.69 -2.16 -4.22
CA VAL A 76 -1.82 -1.26 -4.48
C VAL A 76 -3.06 -2.15 -4.51
N LEU A 77 -3.87 -2.10 -3.46
CA LEU A 77 -5.13 -2.85 -3.38
C LEU A 77 -6.27 -2.08 -4.02
N ALA A 78 -6.20 -0.75 -4.02
CA ALA A 78 -7.12 0.13 -4.72
C ALA A 78 -6.38 1.35 -5.28
N PRO A 79 -6.80 1.90 -6.43
CA PRO A 79 -7.90 1.42 -7.28
C PRO A 79 -7.55 0.15 -8.08
N GLU A 80 -8.56 -0.55 -8.60
CA GLU A 80 -8.39 -1.76 -9.43
C GLU A 80 -7.79 -1.45 -10.82
N PRO A 81 -7.04 -2.39 -11.43
CA PRO A 81 -6.69 -3.71 -10.89
C PRO A 81 -5.61 -3.62 -9.79
N PRO A 82 -5.62 -4.52 -8.79
CA PRO A 82 -4.60 -4.54 -7.76
C PRO A 82 -3.22 -4.81 -8.37
N ARG A 83 -2.21 -4.07 -7.93
CA ARG A 83 -0.83 -4.18 -8.43
C ARG A 83 0.11 -4.48 -7.29
N ASN A 84 1.10 -5.32 -7.55
CA ASN A 84 2.15 -5.58 -6.59
C ASN A 84 3.50 -5.64 -7.31
N ALA A 85 4.52 -5.10 -6.66
CA ALA A 85 5.89 -5.15 -7.13
C ALA A 85 6.82 -5.39 -5.94
N GLU A 86 7.83 -6.22 -6.17
CA GLU A 86 8.91 -6.45 -5.22
C GLU A 86 10.22 -6.08 -5.90
N LEU A 87 10.97 -5.18 -5.27
CA LEU A 87 12.19 -4.63 -5.83
C LEU A 87 13.26 -4.43 -4.75
N PRO A 88 14.55 -4.62 -5.09
CA PRO A 88 15.63 -4.31 -4.16
C PRO A 88 15.72 -2.81 -3.89
N GLU A 89 16.34 -2.43 -2.77
CA GLU A 89 16.54 -1.02 -2.43
C GLU A 89 17.27 -0.23 -3.52
N ARG A 90 18.23 -0.85 -4.22
CA ARG A 90 18.90 -0.22 -5.38
C ARG A 90 17.97 0.14 -6.55
N ALA A 91 16.89 -0.62 -6.77
CA ALA A 91 15.95 -0.39 -7.87
C ALA A 91 14.83 0.58 -7.48
N LEU A 92 14.76 0.99 -6.19
CA LEU A 92 13.81 1.96 -5.68
C LEU A 92 14.22 3.40 -6.07
N HIS A 93 14.12 3.71 -7.36
CA HIS A 93 14.42 5.03 -7.92
C HIS A 93 13.35 5.49 -8.92
N GLY A 94 13.36 6.78 -9.25
CA GLY A 94 12.37 7.39 -10.15
C GLY A 94 10.94 7.28 -9.59
N PRO A 95 9.96 6.80 -10.37
CA PRO A 95 8.55 6.78 -9.95
C PRO A 95 8.32 5.90 -8.71
N TRP A 96 9.09 4.83 -8.55
CA TRP A 96 9.03 3.98 -7.36
C TRP A 96 9.40 4.73 -6.07
N ARG A 97 10.46 5.54 -6.14
CA ARG A 97 10.92 6.32 -5.01
C ARG A 97 9.90 7.38 -4.63
N GLU A 98 9.35 8.09 -5.61
CA GLU A 98 8.33 9.11 -5.38
C GLU A 98 7.09 8.51 -4.72
N LEU A 99 6.60 7.37 -5.22
CA LEU A 99 5.47 6.66 -4.62
C LEU A 99 5.76 6.28 -3.16
N VAL A 100 6.90 5.65 -2.89
CA VAL A 100 7.26 5.20 -1.54
C VAL A 100 7.49 6.37 -0.58
N GLU A 101 8.18 7.42 -1.01
CA GLU A 101 8.41 8.61 -0.18
C GLU A 101 7.08 9.27 0.18
N ARG A 102 6.16 9.38 -0.78
CA ARG A 102 4.84 9.94 -0.55
C ARG A 102 3.98 9.09 0.38
N VAL A 103 3.97 7.76 0.20
CA VAL A 103 3.28 6.84 1.15
C VAL A 103 3.89 6.93 2.55
N ARG A 104 5.19 7.17 2.68
CA ARG A 104 5.85 7.31 3.98
C ARG A 104 5.57 8.65 4.67
N ASP A 105 5.36 9.71 3.88
CA ASP A 105 5.07 11.06 4.37
C ASP A 105 3.59 11.22 4.74
N GLU A 106 2.69 10.80 3.86
CA GLU A 106 1.24 10.92 4.04
C GLU A 106 0.63 9.70 4.78
N GLY A 107 1.24 8.53 4.65
CA GLY A 107 0.71 7.28 5.19
C GLY A 107 1.10 7.03 6.65
N ALA A 108 0.32 6.16 7.29
CA ALA A 108 0.57 5.74 8.66
C ALA A 108 1.55 4.55 8.69
N PRO A 109 2.47 4.49 9.67
CA PRO A 109 3.28 3.30 9.89
C PRO A 109 2.38 2.14 10.29
N VAL A 110 2.35 1.09 9.45
CA VAL A 110 1.65 -0.15 9.75
C VAL A 110 2.52 -0.92 10.72
N ARG A 111 2.07 -1.03 11.97
CA ARG A 111 2.62 -2.04 12.87
C ARG A 111 2.31 -3.40 12.24
N PRO A 112 3.30 -4.26 11.97
CA PRO A 112 3.00 -5.61 11.51
C PRO A 112 2.06 -6.23 12.54
N ALA A 113 0.87 -6.62 12.10
CA ALA A 113 -0.06 -7.33 12.96
C ALA A 113 0.70 -8.54 13.54
N PRO A 114 0.63 -8.80 14.86
CA PRO A 114 1.17 -10.03 15.40
C PRO A 114 0.49 -11.18 14.65
N ARG A 115 1.27 -12.00 13.94
CA ARG A 115 0.78 -13.27 13.40
C ARG A 115 0.48 -14.18 14.59
N GLY A 116 -0.72 -14.04 15.14
CA GLY A 116 -1.10 -14.67 16.40
C GLY A 116 -2.54 -14.40 16.77
N ALA A 117 -3.45 -14.71 15.85
CA ALA A 117 -4.85 -15.00 16.17
C ALA A 117 -5.39 -15.87 15.03
N SER A 118 -4.85 -17.08 14.91
CA SER A 118 -5.66 -18.18 14.36
C SER A 118 -6.75 -18.40 15.40
N ASP A 119 -7.98 -18.06 15.03
CA ASP A 119 -9.19 -18.41 15.75
C ASP A 119 -9.24 -19.93 15.94
N GLY A 120 -9.70 -20.33 17.13
CA GLY A 120 -9.58 -21.68 17.69
C GLY A 120 -10.53 -22.73 17.12
#